data_AF-K4LFK4-F1
#
_entry.id   AF-K4LFK4-F1
#
_cell.length_a   1.000
_cell.length_b   1.000
_cell.length_c   1.000
_cell.angle_alpha   90.00
_cell.angle_beta   90.00
_cell.angle_gamma   90.00
#
_symmetry.space_group_name_H-M   'P 1'
#
loop_
_entity.id
_entity.type
_entity.pdbx_description
1 polymer ?
#
loop_
_entity_poly.entity_id
_entity_poly.type
_entity_poly.pdbx_seq_one_letter_code
_entity_poly.pdbx_strand_id
1 'polypeptide(L)'
;MTDLKDKLKEKKELIEIELPSFVRSILYKLEDVRGSNENTVVQVDLIQIFEDYLKVASEVFYYDIAVLIMEMKAKDIETALRNFSERVGLLEVSFLVNALIGLYRGEHQGEALMYLAKDMDIKAKEALRKNLNKLPGKIKMASIPLVVVTLASLLYVIGSHLVRSMGGLF
;
A
#
# COMPACT_ATOMS: atom_id res chain seq x y z
N MET A 1 29.12 -8.82 18.45
CA MET A 1 28.81 -7.62 17.65
C MET A 1 28.17 -7.94 16.29
N THR A 2 28.35 -9.14 15.73
CA THR A 2 27.75 -9.57 14.46
C THR A 2 26.23 -9.76 14.57
N ASP A 3 25.77 -10.45 15.63
CA ASP A 3 24.34 -10.79 15.87
C ASP A 3 23.37 -9.58 15.89
N LEU A 4 23.78 -8.44 16.47
CA LEU A 4 22.93 -7.25 16.55
C LEU A 4 22.77 -6.55 15.19
N LYS A 5 23.85 -6.54 14.38
CA LYS A 5 23.81 -5.96 13.03
C LYS A 5 22.97 -6.82 12.10
N ASP A 6 23.07 -8.14 12.23
CA ASP A 6 22.31 -9.10 11.43
C ASP A 6 20.81 -9.01 11.75
N LYS A 7 20.43 -8.93 13.03
CA LYS A 7 19.03 -8.71 13.45
C LYS A 7 18.46 -7.37 12.98
N LEU A 8 19.25 -6.31 13.02
CA LEU A 8 18.81 -4.99 12.53
C LEU A 8 18.60 -5.01 11.01
N LYS A 9 19.47 -5.71 10.29
CA LYS A 9 19.36 -5.89 8.84
C LYS A 9 18.12 -6.71 8.48
N GLU A 10 17.87 -7.81 9.18
CA GLU A 10 16.69 -8.65 9.00
C GLU A 10 15.39 -7.86 9.24
N LYS A 11 15.33 -7.08 10.33
CA LYS A 11 14.19 -6.19 10.58
C LYS A 11 13.99 -5.21 9.42
N LYS A 12 15.06 -4.59 8.92
CA LYS A 12 14.98 -3.65 7.79
C LYS A 12 14.50 -4.31 6.50
N GLU A 13 14.97 -5.52 6.20
CA GLU A 13 14.51 -6.27 5.02
C GLU A 13 13.01 -6.59 5.12
N LEU A 14 12.51 -6.96 6.30
CA LEU A 14 11.08 -7.19 6.52
C LEU A 14 10.26 -5.90 6.37
N ILE A 15 10.75 -4.78 6.91
CA ILE A 15 10.11 -3.47 6.74
C ILE A 15 10.07 -3.11 5.24
N GLU A 16 11.16 -3.28 4.50
CA GLU A 16 11.22 -2.97 3.06
C GLU A 16 10.24 -3.78 2.22
N ILE A 17 9.96 -5.03 2.60
CA ILE A 17 8.96 -5.88 1.92
C ILE A 17 7.54 -5.36 2.15
N GLU A 18 7.23 -4.94 3.36
CA GLU A 18 5.90 -4.43 3.76
C GLU A 18 5.68 -2.95 3.39
N LEU A 19 6.77 -2.21 3.14
CA LEU A 19 6.78 -0.77 2.90
C LEU A 19 5.84 -0.33 1.75
N PRO A 20 5.80 -1.00 0.58
CA PRO A 20 4.86 -0.62 -0.48
C PRO A 20 3.39 -0.72 -0.06
N SER A 21 3.04 -1.74 0.74
CA SER A 21 1.69 -1.94 1.26
C SER A 21 1.32 -0.87 2.28
N PHE A 22 2.24 -0.55 3.19
CA PHE A 22 2.09 0.54 4.14
C PHE A 22 1.83 1.87 3.43
N VAL A 23 2.73 2.28 2.53
CA VAL A 23 2.61 3.55 1.81
C VAL A 23 1.30 3.62 1.04
N ARG A 24 0.93 2.57 0.29
CA ARG A 24 -0.34 2.52 -0.43
C ARG A 24 -1.54 2.69 0.50
N SER A 25 -1.54 2.04 1.65
CA SER A 25 -2.62 2.12 2.63
C SER A 25 -2.79 3.53 3.20
N ILE A 26 -1.69 4.22 3.48
CA ILE A 26 -1.72 5.62 3.92
C ILE A 26 -2.23 6.53 2.81
N LEU A 27 -1.72 6.38 1.58
CA LEU A 27 -2.15 7.18 0.42
C LEU A 27 -3.64 7.02 0.11
N TYR A 28 -4.15 5.78 0.12
CA TYR A 28 -5.56 5.51 -0.13
C TYR A 28 -6.47 6.22 0.89
N LYS A 29 -6.10 6.19 2.18
CA LYS A 29 -6.84 6.90 3.23
C LYS A 29 -6.76 8.42 3.09
N LEU A 30 -5.62 8.94 2.65
CA LEU A 30 -5.49 10.37 2.35
C LEU A 30 -6.41 10.80 1.21
N GLU A 31 -6.57 9.96 0.18
CA GLU A 31 -7.47 10.23 -0.95
C GLU A 31 -8.95 10.12 -0.54
N ASP A 32 -9.33 9.11 0.22
CA ASP A 32 -10.69 8.90 0.73
C ASP A 32 -11.19 10.10 1.57
N VAL A 33 -10.32 10.60 2.46
CA VAL A 33 -10.59 11.79 3.27
C VAL A 33 -10.71 13.06 2.41
N ARG A 34 -9.92 13.17 1.33
CA ARG A 34 -10.00 14.32 0.39
C ARG A 34 -11.26 14.30 -0.47
N GLY A 35 -11.68 13.13 -0.93
CA GLY A 35 -12.87 12.98 -1.78
C GLY A 35 -14.18 13.30 -1.07
N SER A 36 -14.19 13.23 0.27
CA SER A 36 -15.40 13.46 1.08
C SER A 36 -15.66 14.92 1.45
N ASN A 37 -14.68 15.83 1.32
CA ASN A 37 -14.80 17.24 1.72
C ASN A 37 -14.45 18.20 0.56
N GLU A 38 -15.45 18.62 -0.22
CA GLU A 38 -15.29 19.39 -1.47
C GLU A 38 -14.75 20.83 -1.31
N ASN A 39 -14.62 21.37 -0.10
CA ASN A 39 -13.94 22.65 0.09
C ASN A 39 -13.19 22.60 1.40
N THR A 40 -11.88 22.80 1.30
CA THR A 40 -10.91 22.79 2.39
C THR A 40 -10.33 21.40 2.64
N VAL A 41 -9.07 21.24 2.20
CA VAL A 41 -8.08 20.36 2.81
C VAL A 41 -7.92 20.81 4.28
N VAL A 42 -8.92 20.60 5.13
CA VAL A 42 -8.80 20.86 6.57
C VAL A 42 -7.99 19.71 7.11
N GLN A 43 -6.70 19.94 7.38
CA GLN A 43 -6.02 19.37 8.54
C GLN A 43 -6.35 17.89 8.77
N VAL A 44 -6.12 17.05 7.74
CA VAL A 44 -6.38 15.61 7.78
C VAL A 44 -6.02 15.09 9.17
N ASP A 45 -6.96 14.44 9.86
CA ASP A 45 -6.68 13.81 11.16
C ASP A 45 -5.72 12.63 10.90
N LEU A 46 -4.43 12.97 10.79
CA LEU A 46 -3.34 12.04 10.53
C LEU A 46 -3.32 10.96 11.62
N ILE A 47 -3.73 11.31 12.85
CA ILE A 47 -3.84 10.37 13.96
C ILE A 47 -4.86 9.30 13.59
N GLN A 48 -6.05 9.67 13.13
CA GLN A 48 -7.06 8.70 12.69
C GLN A 48 -6.57 7.80 11.55
N ILE A 49 -5.88 8.36 10.54
CA ILE A 49 -5.33 7.56 9.43
C ILE A 49 -4.38 6.48 9.94
N PHE A 50 -3.47 6.86 10.85
CA PHE A 50 -2.51 5.93 11.43
C PHE A 50 -3.17 4.95 12.40
N GLU A 51 -4.16 5.36 13.20
CA GLU A 51 -4.96 4.46 14.05
C GLU A 51 -5.70 3.41 13.24
N ASP A 52 -6.32 3.81 12.14
CA ASP A 52 -7.00 2.87 11.26
C ASP A 52 -5.99 1.96 10.55
N TYR A 53 -4.74 2.41 10.32
CA TYR A 53 -3.72 1.55 9.74
C TYR A 53 -3.20 0.55 10.78
N LEU A 54 -3.04 0.97 12.04
CA LEU A 54 -2.59 0.11 13.13
C LEU A 54 -3.46 -1.14 13.30
N LYS A 55 -4.77 -1.03 13.05
CA LYS A 55 -5.73 -2.16 13.09
C LYS A 55 -5.40 -3.29 12.10
N VAL A 56 -4.70 -2.99 11.02
CA VAL A 56 -4.34 -3.92 9.94
C VAL A 56 -2.84 -4.02 9.72
N ALA A 57 -2.04 -3.38 10.59
CA ALA A 57 -0.59 -3.35 10.45
C ALA A 57 0.01 -4.73 10.74
N SER A 58 1.04 -5.09 9.99
CA SER A 58 1.86 -6.26 10.30
C SER A 58 2.65 -6.03 11.60
N GLU A 59 3.05 -7.11 12.28
CA GLU A 59 3.85 -7.04 13.53
C GLU A 59 5.12 -6.19 13.36
N VAL A 60 5.68 -6.18 12.15
CA VAL A 60 6.89 -5.43 11.78
C VAL A 60 6.69 -3.93 11.89
N PHE A 61 5.54 -3.40 11.45
CA PHE A 61 5.22 -1.98 11.52
C PHE A 61 4.41 -1.59 12.76
N TYR A 62 3.76 -2.55 13.42
CA TYR A 62 2.84 -2.28 14.53
C TYR A 62 3.47 -1.41 15.62
N TYR A 63 4.66 -1.78 16.11
CA TYR A 63 5.37 -1.01 17.14
C TYR A 63 5.67 0.41 16.67
N ASP A 64 6.23 0.54 15.46
CA ASP A 64 6.65 1.83 14.93
C ASP A 64 5.46 2.77 14.67
N ILE A 65 4.30 2.24 14.30
CA ILE A 65 3.05 3.00 14.14
C ILE A 65 2.40 3.32 15.48
N ALA A 66 2.38 2.38 16.44
CA ALA A 66 1.83 2.61 17.77
C ALA A 66 2.57 3.74 18.50
N VAL A 67 3.91 3.73 18.42
CA VAL A 67 4.73 4.81 18.98
C VAL A 67 4.44 6.13 18.24
N LEU A 68 4.26 6.12 16.91
CA LEU A 68 3.90 7.32 16.16
C LEU A 68 2.57 7.93 16.63
N ILE A 69 1.53 7.11 16.79
CA ILE A 69 0.21 7.57 17.27
C ILE A 69 0.32 8.14 18.68
N MET A 70 1.02 7.44 19.57
CA MET A 70 1.28 7.91 20.93
C MET A 70 2.01 9.26 20.91
N GLU A 71 3.05 9.37 20.10
CA GLU A 71 3.84 10.58 19.91
C GLU A 71 2.96 11.73 19.39
N MET A 72 2.16 11.53 18.33
CA MET A 72 1.26 12.55 17.79
C MET A 72 0.21 13.05 18.79
N LYS A 73 -0.24 12.18 19.71
CA LYS A 73 -1.19 12.57 20.78
C LYS A 73 -0.52 13.32 21.92
N ALA A 74 0.77 13.08 22.16
CA ALA A 74 1.50 13.64 23.29
C ALA A 74 2.27 14.92 22.94
N LYS A 75 2.66 15.11 21.68
CA LYS A 75 3.48 16.24 21.21
C LYS A 75 3.06 16.69 19.81
N ASP A 76 3.79 17.68 19.29
CA ASP A 76 3.62 18.17 17.93
C ASP A 76 3.69 17.06 16.85
N ILE A 77 2.75 17.11 15.90
CA ILE A 77 2.57 16.09 14.85
C ILE A 77 3.80 16.00 13.94
N GLU A 78 4.39 17.13 13.55
CA GLU A 78 5.57 17.09 12.68
C GLU A 78 6.76 16.44 13.38
N THR A 79 6.95 16.78 14.66
CA THR A 79 7.99 16.17 15.50
C THR A 79 7.77 14.66 15.64
N ALA A 80 6.52 14.22 15.82
CA ALA A 80 6.18 12.80 15.85
C ALA A 80 6.50 12.10 14.51
N LEU A 81 6.14 12.71 13.38
CA LEU A 81 6.43 12.18 12.05
C LEU A 81 7.94 12.09 11.77
N ARG A 82 8.72 13.10 12.17
CA ARG A 82 10.19 13.08 12.04
C ARG A 82 10.82 11.96 12.85
N ASN A 83 10.40 11.82 14.12
CA ASN A 83 10.88 10.73 14.98
C ASN A 83 10.53 9.34 14.42
N PHE A 84 9.34 9.19 13.83
CA PHE A 84 8.97 7.96 13.13
C PHE A 84 9.87 7.70 11.93
N SER A 85 10.15 8.71 11.11
CA SER A 85 11.07 8.60 9.97
C SER A 85 12.47 8.14 10.40
N GLU A 86 13.00 8.71 11.49
CA GLU A 86 14.30 8.34 12.05
C GLU A 86 14.32 6.91 12.59
N ARG A 87 13.23 6.50 13.26
CA ARG A 87 13.08 5.16 13.83
C ARG A 87 13.00 4.07 12.77
N VAL A 88 12.29 4.32 11.67
CA VAL A 88 12.20 3.37 10.55
C VAL A 88 13.48 3.40 9.70
N GLY A 89 14.03 4.59 9.45
CA GLY A 89 15.33 4.76 8.81
C GLY A 89 15.37 4.26 7.36
N LEU A 90 14.26 4.41 6.62
CA LEU A 90 14.13 4.14 5.19
C LEU A 90 13.84 5.44 4.42
N LEU A 91 14.45 5.58 3.24
CA LEU A 91 14.38 6.80 2.44
C LEU A 91 12.95 7.12 1.99
N GLU A 92 12.19 6.09 1.62
CA GLU A 92 10.80 6.20 1.17
C GLU A 92 9.88 6.69 2.28
N VAL A 93 10.15 6.27 3.52
CA VAL A 93 9.40 6.74 4.70
C VAL A 93 9.72 8.21 4.97
N SER A 94 10.97 8.64 4.78
CA SER A 94 11.33 10.05 4.86
C SER A 94 10.60 10.90 3.82
N PHE A 95 10.47 10.41 2.58
CA PHE A 95 9.68 11.09 1.55
C PHE A 95 8.20 11.18 1.92
N LEU A 96 7.60 10.08 2.38
CA LEU A 96 6.23 10.06 2.88
C LEU A 96 6.02 11.09 3.99
N VAL A 97 6.88 11.07 5.02
CA VAL A 97 6.81 11.96 6.17
C VAL A 97 6.91 13.43 5.76
N ASN A 98 7.85 13.79 4.89
CA ASN A 98 7.98 15.17 4.43
C ASN A 98 6.74 15.64 3.66
N ALA A 99 6.17 14.78 2.83
CA ALA A 99 4.95 15.10 2.11
C ALA A 99 3.74 15.24 3.07
N LEU A 100 3.62 14.35 4.07
CA LEU A 100 2.60 14.46 5.12
C LEU A 100 2.74 15.74 5.95
N ILE A 101 3.96 16.15 6.29
CA ILE A 101 4.23 17.42 6.98
C ILE A 101 3.82 18.61 6.11
N GLY A 102 4.19 18.63 4.83
CA GLY A 102 3.79 19.72 3.95
C GLY A 102 2.26 19.76 3.77
N LEU A 103 1.59 18.61 3.65
CA LEU A 103 0.13 18.56 3.67
C LEU A 103 -0.47 19.09 4.96
N TYR A 104 0.11 18.75 6.12
CA TYR A 104 -0.33 19.25 7.42
C TYR A 104 -0.19 20.78 7.52
N ARG A 105 0.83 21.35 6.88
CA ARG A 105 1.04 22.81 6.76
C ARG A 105 0.14 23.48 5.70
N GLY A 106 -0.66 22.72 4.96
CA GLY A 106 -1.49 23.22 3.86
C GLY A 106 -0.72 23.44 2.55
N GLU A 107 0.51 22.92 2.43
CA GLU A 107 1.28 22.96 1.19
C GLU A 107 0.74 21.96 0.16
N HIS A 108 0.89 22.29 -1.12
CA HIS A 108 0.51 21.42 -2.23
C HIS A 108 1.54 20.31 -2.46
N GLN A 109 1.57 19.30 -1.58
CA GLN A 109 2.45 18.12 -1.71
C GLN A 109 1.82 16.95 -2.49
N GLY A 110 0.77 17.22 -3.28
CA GLY A 110 0.07 16.18 -4.06
C GLY A 110 0.97 15.47 -5.07
N GLU A 111 1.85 16.22 -5.74
CA GLU A 111 2.78 15.65 -6.73
C GLU A 111 3.81 14.72 -6.08
N ALA A 112 4.39 15.10 -4.94
CA ALA A 112 5.36 14.27 -4.22
C ALA A 112 4.76 12.93 -3.80
N LEU A 113 3.52 12.94 -3.30
CA LEU A 113 2.79 11.73 -2.94
C LEU A 113 2.47 10.87 -4.17
N MET A 114 2.13 11.48 -5.30
CA MET A 114 1.86 10.77 -6.55
C MET A 114 3.12 10.07 -7.08
N TYR A 115 4.29 10.73 -7.03
CA TYR A 115 5.56 10.10 -7.38
C TYR A 115 5.89 8.93 -6.46
N LEU A 116 5.72 9.12 -5.14
CA LEU A 116 5.92 8.06 -4.16
C LEU A 116 5.00 6.86 -4.42
N ALA A 117 3.72 7.10 -4.73
CA ALA A 117 2.76 6.06 -5.07
C ALA A 117 3.24 5.21 -6.26
N LYS A 118 3.67 5.89 -7.31
CA LYS A 118 4.17 5.27 -8.54
C LYS A 118 5.42 4.43 -8.28
N ASP A 119 6.36 4.95 -7.49
CA ASP A 119 7.58 4.22 -7.14
C ASP A 119 7.28 2.98 -6.31
N MET A 120 6.32 3.06 -5.37
CA MET A 120 5.90 1.91 -4.57
C MET A 120 5.20 0.84 -5.41
N ASP A 121 4.40 1.25 -6.40
CA ASP A 121 3.79 0.33 -7.36
C ASP A 121 4.82 -0.39 -8.21
N ILE A 122 5.88 0.30 -8.64
CA ILE A 122 7.00 -0.31 -9.36
C ILE A 122 7.69 -1.34 -8.47
N LYS A 123 8.06 -0.97 -7.23
CA LYS A 123 8.70 -1.89 -6.29
C LYS A 123 7.86 -3.13 -5.99
N ALA A 124 6.55 -2.97 -5.78
CA ALA A 124 5.65 -4.10 -5.53
C ALA A 124 5.59 -5.06 -6.73
N LYS A 125 5.53 -4.52 -7.96
CA LYS A 125 5.55 -5.33 -9.20
C LYS A 125 6.88 -6.06 -9.38
N GLU A 126 8.00 -5.42 -9.05
CA GLU A 126 9.33 -6.05 -9.10
C GLU A 126 9.47 -7.18 -8.08
N ALA A 127 8.99 -6.97 -6.85
CA ALA A 127 8.96 -8.01 -5.82
C ALA A 127 8.13 -9.22 -6.28
N LEU A 128 6.95 -8.97 -6.87
CA LEU A 128 6.11 -10.02 -7.45
C LEU A 128 6.84 -10.76 -8.60
N ARG A 129 7.47 -10.03 -9.54
CA ARG A 129 8.26 -10.63 -10.63
C ARG A 129 9.40 -11.49 -10.10
N LYS A 130 10.11 -11.02 -9.07
CA LYS A 130 11.20 -11.75 -8.42
C LYS A 130 10.68 -13.05 -7.78
N ASN A 131 9.55 -13.00 -7.09
CA ASN A 131 8.91 -14.18 -6.52
C ASN A 131 8.41 -15.15 -7.61
N LEU A 132 7.82 -14.65 -8.69
CA LEU A 132 7.41 -15.46 -9.85
C LEU A 132 8.59 -16.11 -10.59
N ASN A 133 9.75 -15.45 -10.62
CA ASN A 133 10.98 -16.00 -11.21
C ASN A 133 11.64 -17.06 -10.31
N LYS A 134 11.36 -17.05 -9.00
CA LYS A 134 11.79 -18.08 -8.06
C LYS A 134 10.88 -19.32 -8.06
N LEU A 135 9.63 -19.18 -8.50
CA LEU A 135 8.72 -20.32 -8.66
C LEU A 135 9.19 -21.19 -9.84
N PRO A 136 9.44 -22.50 -9.64
CA PRO A 136 9.84 -23.38 -10.73
C PRO A 136 8.76 -23.38 -11.81
N GLY A 137 9.17 -23.32 -13.09
CA GLY A 137 8.28 -23.10 -14.25
C GLY A 137 7.08 -24.06 -14.41
N LYS A 138 7.00 -25.11 -13.59
CA LYS A 138 5.86 -26.05 -13.52
C LYS A 138 4.53 -25.38 -13.14
N ILE A 139 4.54 -24.31 -12.34
CA ILE A 139 3.31 -23.59 -11.93
C ILE A 139 2.74 -22.74 -13.07
N LYS A 140 3.60 -22.17 -13.94
CA LYS A 140 3.17 -21.41 -15.12
C LYS A 140 2.42 -22.27 -16.15
N MET A 141 2.74 -23.56 -16.23
CA MET A 141 2.02 -24.52 -17.10
C MET A 141 0.69 -24.98 -16.50
N ALA A 142 0.58 -25.05 -15.18
CA ALA A 142 -0.64 -25.52 -14.48
C ALA A 142 -1.80 -24.50 -14.50
N SER A 143 -1.52 -23.20 -14.67
CA SER A 143 -2.57 -22.16 -14.76
C SER A 143 -3.25 -22.07 -16.12
N ILE A 144 -2.64 -22.61 -17.19
CA ILE A 144 -3.19 -22.59 -18.55
C ILE A 144 -4.56 -23.28 -18.64
N PRO A 145 -4.77 -24.52 -18.15
CA PRO A 145 -6.07 -25.17 -18.22
C PRO A 145 -7.16 -24.43 -17.42
N LEU A 146 -6.82 -23.78 -16.30
CA LEU A 146 -7.78 -23.02 -15.50
C LEU A 146 -8.31 -21.79 -16.25
N VAL A 147 -7.43 -21.08 -16.98
CA VAL A 147 -7.82 -19.94 -17.82
C VAL A 147 -8.70 -20.39 -18.99
N VAL A 148 -8.36 -21.53 -19.62
CA VAL A 148 -9.16 -22.09 -20.73
C VAL A 148 -10.56 -22.49 -20.27
N VAL A 149 -10.70 -23.12 -19.09
CA VAL A 149 -12.02 -23.50 -18.55
C VAL A 149 -12.86 -22.27 -18.20
N THR A 150 -12.23 -21.24 -17.61
CA THR A 150 -12.91 -19.97 -17.31
C THR A 150 -13.40 -19.29 -18.59
N LEU A 151 -12.57 -19.22 -19.64
CA LEU A 151 -12.96 -18.66 -20.93
C LEU A 151 -14.08 -19.48 -21.59
N ALA A 152 -13.99 -20.81 -21.57
CA ALA A 152 -15.00 -21.69 -22.14
C ALA A 152 -16.36 -21.53 -21.44
N SER A 153 -16.35 -21.36 -20.11
CA SER A 153 -17.56 -21.12 -19.32
C SER A 153 -18.22 -19.79 -19.69
N LEU A 154 -17.43 -18.72 -19.83
CA LEU A 154 -17.95 -17.41 -20.26
C LEU A 154 -18.54 -17.47 -21.68
N LEU A 155 -17.85 -18.13 -22.61
CA LEU A 155 -18.35 -18.31 -23.99
C LEU A 155 -19.63 -19.16 -24.01
N TYR A 156 -19.73 -20.18 -23.16
CA TYR A 156 -20.93 -21.01 -23.04
C TYR A 156 -22.14 -20.23 -22.51
N VAL A 157 -21.95 -19.40 -21.48
CA VAL A 157 -23.01 -18.53 -20.94
C VAL A 157 -23.45 -17.52 -21.99
N ILE A 158 -22.52 -16.82 -22.64
CA ILE A 158 -22.86 -15.81 -23.66
C ILE A 158 -23.55 -16.45 -24.87
N GLY A 159 -23.04 -17.59 -25.36
CA GLY A 159 -23.61 -18.31 -26.49
C GLY A 159 -25.01 -18.86 -26.20
N SER A 160 -25.22 -19.46 -25.02
CA SER A 160 -26.55 -19.95 -24.62
C SER A 160 -27.57 -18.81 -24.45
N HIS A 161 -27.16 -17.66 -23.95
CA HIS A 161 -28.01 -16.48 -23.89
C HIS A 161 -28.30 -15.88 -25.28
N LEU A 162 -27.34 -15.87 -26.20
CA LEU A 162 -27.57 -15.40 -27.58
C LEU A 162 -28.57 -16.29 -28.32
N VAL A 163 -28.41 -17.61 -28.25
CA VAL A 163 -29.30 -18.57 -28.92
C VAL A 163 -30.71 -18.50 -28.33
N ARG A 164 -30.83 -18.34 -27.01
CA ARG A 164 -32.14 -18.21 -26.35
C ARG A 164 -32.79 -16.84 -26.59
N SER A 165 -32.00 -15.79 -26.77
CA SER A 165 -32.50 -14.44 -27.12
C SER A 165 -32.90 -14.33 -28.60
N MET A 166 -32.33 -15.15 -29.50
CA MET A 166 -32.75 -15.23 -30.91
C MET A 166 -33.92 -16.21 -31.13
N GLY A 167 -34.02 -17.28 -30.33
CA GLY A 167 -35.14 -18.22 -30.39
C GLY A 167 -36.46 -17.73 -29.79
N GLY A 168 -36.47 -16.54 -29.17
CA GLY A 168 -37.69 -15.86 -28.69
C GLY A 168 -38.21 -14.77 -29.63
N LEU A 169 -37.59 -14.59 -30.81
CA LEU A 169 -37.98 -13.62 -31.84
C LEU A 169 -38.58 -14.27 -33.10
N PHE A 170 -38.90 -15.57 -33.04
CA PHE A 170 -39.65 -16.32 -34.06
C PHE A 170 -40.81 -17.08 -33.42
#